data_AF-A0A2K3NC55-F1
#
_entry.id   AF-A0A2K3NC55-F1
#
_cell.length_a   1.000
_cell.length_b   1.000
_cell.length_c   1.000
_cell.angle_alpha   90.00
_cell.angle_beta   90.00
_cell.angle_gamma   90.00
#
_symmetry.space_group_name_H-M   'P 1'
#
loop_
_entity.id
_entity.type
_entity.pdbx_description
1 polymer ?
#
loop_
_entity_poly.entity_id
_entity_poly.type
_entity_poly.pdbx_seq_one_letter_code
_entity_poly.pdbx_strand_id
1 'polypeptide(L)'
;RACVVANDRLYVLGGQEGDFMAKPGSPIFKCSRRMEVVYTDVYMLDDDMKWKVLTPMPKPNSHIEFAWVLVNNSIVIVGGTTEKHPETKKMVLNGEVVQFNLNTLKWSVIGKLPYRVKTTLVGFWNGWLYFTSGQRDKGPDDPSPKKVVGDMWRTKLKLNE
;
A
#
# COMPACT_ATOMS: atom_id res chain seq x y z
N ARG A 1 1.53 5.22 3.90
CA ARG A 1 0.38 5.64 3.05
C ARG A 1 0.90 6.02 1.68
N ALA A 2 0.08 5.94 0.63
CA ALA A 2 0.45 6.46 -0.69
C ALA A 2 -0.01 7.92 -0.82
N CYS A 3 0.82 8.77 -1.41
CA CYS A 3 0.47 10.15 -1.78
C CYS A 3 0.75 10.31 -3.27
N VAL A 4 -0.30 10.57 -4.06
CA VAL A 4 -0.24 10.57 -5.52
C VAL A 4 -0.77 11.88 -6.05
N VAL A 5 -0.03 12.54 -6.93
CA VAL A 5 -0.55 13.69 -7.69
C VAL A 5 -0.97 13.22 -9.07
N ALA A 6 -2.22 13.49 -9.44
CA ALA A 6 -2.77 13.18 -10.76
C ALA A 6 -3.89 14.17 -11.10
N ASN A 7 -3.99 14.59 -12.36
CA ASN A 7 -5.03 15.52 -12.84
C ASN A 7 -5.18 16.76 -11.93
N ASP A 8 -4.05 17.39 -11.59
CA ASP A 8 -3.97 18.57 -10.73
C ASP A 8 -4.59 18.41 -9.33
N ARG A 9 -4.69 17.17 -8.84
CA ARG A 9 -5.25 16.82 -7.53
C ARG A 9 -4.27 15.97 -6.74
N LEU A 10 -4.31 16.08 -5.41
CA LEU A 10 -3.53 15.24 -4.50
C LEU A 10 -4.43 14.15 -3.90
N TYR A 11 -4.04 12.90 -4.09
CA TYR A 11 -4.70 11.73 -3.52
C TYR A 11 -3.86 11.16 -2.38
N VAL A 12 -4.52 10.85 -1.26
CA VAL A 12 -3.91 10.17 -0.10
C VAL A 12 -4.66 8.87 0.13
N LEU A 13 -3.95 7.74 0.05
CA LEU A 13 -4.56 6.41 0.08
C LEU A 13 -3.99 5.56 1.23
N GLY A 14 -4.91 5.04 2.04
CA GLY A 14 -4.62 4.15 3.16
C GLY A 14 -3.61 4.72 4.14
N GLY A 15 -2.73 3.85 4.61
CA GLY A 15 -1.80 4.15 5.68
C GLY A 15 -2.17 3.48 6.98
N GLN A 16 -1.46 3.90 8.02
CA GLN A 16 -1.54 3.29 9.34
C GLN A 16 -1.29 4.34 10.40
N GLU A 17 -1.97 4.17 11.53
CA GLU A 17 -1.79 4.96 12.74
C GLU A 17 -1.48 4.02 13.92
N GLY A 18 -0.68 4.52 14.88
CA GLY A 18 -0.31 3.78 16.08
C GLY A 18 1.09 3.18 16.00
N ASP A 19 1.21 1.87 16.23
CA ASP A 19 2.46 1.11 16.38
C ASP A 19 3.20 1.38 17.70
N PHE A 20 3.95 2.47 17.81
CA PHE A 20 4.71 2.82 19.00
C PHE A 20 4.54 4.30 19.35
N MET A 21 4.36 4.60 20.64
CA MET A 21 4.40 5.96 21.16
C MET A 21 5.54 6.11 22.16
N ALA A 22 6.25 7.25 22.09
CA ALA A 22 7.23 7.63 23.09
C ALA A 22 6.60 7.64 24.48
N LYS A 23 7.26 7.03 25.47
CA LYS A 23 6.84 7.13 26.86
C LYS A 23 7.22 8.53 27.37
N PRO A 24 6.24 9.37 27.77
CA PRO A 24 6.54 10.71 28.27
C PRO A 24 7.56 10.66 29.42
N GLY A 25 8.58 11.50 29.36
CA GLY A 25 9.61 11.59 30.39
C GLY A 25 10.57 10.39 30.47
N SER A 26 10.57 9.46 29.50
CA SER A 26 11.52 8.34 29.53
C SER A 26 12.96 8.84 29.33
N PRO A 27 13.87 8.66 30.32
CA PRO A 27 15.24 9.18 30.23
C PRO A 27 16.12 8.42 29.21
N ILE A 28 15.60 7.32 28.64
CA ILE A 28 16.28 6.46 27.68
C ILE A 28 15.42 6.20 26.44
N PHE A 29 14.54 7.16 26.11
CA PHE A 29 13.75 7.17 24.86
C PHE A 29 12.94 5.89 24.61
N LYS A 30 12.37 5.28 25.66
CA LYS A 30 11.54 4.08 25.50
C LYS A 30 10.22 4.42 24.81
N CYS A 31 9.74 3.48 24.00
CA CYS A 31 8.39 3.50 23.45
C CYS A 31 7.51 2.41 24.08
N SER A 32 6.19 2.63 24.10
CA SER A 32 5.18 1.60 24.35
C SER A 32 4.37 1.34 23.10
N ARG A 33 3.99 0.09 22.89
CA ARG A 33 3.07 -0.27 21.80
C ARG A 33 1.71 0.37 22.00
N ARG A 34 1.09 0.79 20.90
CA ARG A 34 -0.32 1.17 20.84
C ARG A 34 -1.06 0.24 19.88
N MET A 35 -2.38 0.28 19.95
CA MET A 35 -3.21 -0.35 18.93
C MET A 35 -2.86 0.25 17.58
N GLU A 36 -2.66 -0.63 16.61
CA GLU A 36 -2.32 -0.28 15.24
C GLU A 36 -3.58 -0.41 14.40
N VAL A 37 -3.92 0.65 13.67
CA VAL A 37 -5.05 0.69 12.75
C VAL A 37 -4.52 0.90 11.35
N VAL A 38 -4.97 0.09 10.39
CA VAL A 38 -4.63 0.20 8.98
C VAL A 38 -5.88 0.66 8.24
N TYR A 39 -5.75 1.68 7.40
CA TYR A 39 -6.89 2.36 6.78
C TYR A 39 -7.17 1.87 5.36
N THR A 40 -8.45 1.87 5.00
CA THR A 40 -8.92 1.75 3.61
C THR A 40 -9.17 3.10 2.96
N ASP A 41 -9.19 4.17 3.75
CA ASP A 41 -9.62 5.50 3.35
C ASP A 41 -8.82 6.06 2.18
N VAL A 42 -9.54 6.79 1.33
CA VAL A 42 -9.00 7.49 0.17
C VAL A 42 -9.50 8.91 0.22
N TYR A 43 -8.57 9.86 0.27
CA TYR A 43 -8.88 11.27 0.25
C TYR A 43 -8.33 11.92 -1.01
N MET A 44 -9.02 12.93 -1.51
CA MET A 44 -8.57 13.76 -2.62
C MET A 44 -8.68 15.22 -2.22
N LEU A 45 -7.58 15.96 -2.34
CA LEU A 45 -7.56 17.42 -2.26
C LEU A 45 -7.79 17.97 -3.66
N ASP A 46 -8.89 18.71 -3.82
CA ASP A 46 -9.26 19.32 -5.09
C ASP A 46 -8.56 20.66 -5.34
N ASP A 47 -8.86 21.25 -6.49
CA ASP A 47 -8.39 22.55 -6.96
C ASP A 47 -8.86 23.72 -6.08
N ASP A 48 -9.94 23.54 -5.34
CA ASP A 48 -10.45 24.49 -4.33
C ASP A 48 -9.78 24.30 -2.95
N MET A 49 -8.74 23.47 -2.85
CA MET A 49 -8.06 23.12 -1.59
C MET A 49 -9.00 22.46 -0.56
N LYS A 50 -10.00 21.71 -1.02
CA LYS A 50 -10.95 20.97 -0.17
C LYS A 50 -10.69 19.47 -0.24
N TRP A 51 -10.66 18.85 0.93
CA TRP A 51 -10.57 17.39 1.03
C TRP A 51 -11.93 16.74 0.79
N LYS A 52 -11.95 15.73 -0.09
CA LYS A 52 -13.10 14.87 -0.39
C LYS A 52 -12.75 13.42 -0.05
N VAL A 53 -13.69 12.72 0.57
CA VAL A 53 -13.62 11.27 0.76
C VAL A 53 -14.04 10.59 -0.54
N LEU A 54 -13.24 9.64 -1.02
CA LEU A 54 -13.51 8.82 -2.20
C LEU A 54 -13.82 7.38 -1.79
N THR A 55 -14.13 6.54 -2.77
CA THR A 55 -14.37 5.11 -2.56
C THR A 55 -13.17 4.45 -1.87
N PRO A 56 -13.37 3.81 -0.70
CA PRO A 56 -12.27 3.20 0.05
C PRO A 56 -11.68 2.01 -0.69
N MET A 57 -10.43 1.67 -0.38
CA MET A 57 -9.78 0.47 -0.87
C MET A 57 -10.59 -0.79 -0.46
N PRO A 58 -10.58 -1.86 -1.27
CA PRO A 58 -11.26 -3.11 -0.93
C PRO A 58 -10.73 -3.78 0.35
N LYS A 59 -9.51 -3.43 0.74
CA LYS A 59 -8.80 -3.98 1.90
C LYS A 59 -7.88 -2.92 2.50
N PRO A 60 -7.71 -2.88 3.83
CA PRO A 60 -6.75 -1.98 4.47
C PRO A 60 -5.35 -2.16 3.89
N ASN A 61 -4.65 -1.04 3.63
CA ASN A 61 -3.30 -1.10 3.09
C ASN A 61 -2.39 0.01 3.64
N SER A 62 -1.23 -0.38 4.18
CA SER A 62 -0.14 0.50 4.60
C SER A 62 1.21 0.05 4.02
N HIS A 63 2.29 0.78 4.31
CA HIS A 63 3.62 0.50 3.77
C HIS A 63 3.68 0.48 2.23
N ILE A 64 2.95 1.42 1.62
CA ILE A 64 2.78 1.60 0.16
C ILE A 64 3.29 2.96 -0.33
N GLU A 65 4.24 3.58 0.36
CA GLU A 65 4.73 4.93 0.07
C GLU A 65 5.24 5.08 -1.37
N PHE A 66 5.95 4.07 -1.86
CA PHE A 66 6.54 3.99 -3.21
C PHE A 66 6.04 2.77 -4.00
N ALA A 67 5.00 2.10 -3.48
CA ALA A 67 4.48 0.86 -4.01
C ALA A 67 3.39 1.08 -5.08
N TRP A 68 3.47 2.16 -5.85
CA TRP A 68 2.43 2.54 -6.80
C TRP A 68 2.99 3.22 -8.05
N VAL A 69 2.21 3.20 -9.13
CA VAL A 69 2.46 3.94 -10.38
C VAL A 69 1.15 4.52 -10.94
N LEU A 70 1.25 5.64 -11.65
CA LEU A 70 0.13 6.22 -12.40
C LEU A 70 0.24 5.80 -13.87
N VAL A 71 -0.77 5.09 -14.39
CA VAL A 71 -0.81 4.62 -15.78
C VAL A 71 -2.23 4.74 -16.32
N ASN A 72 -2.42 5.34 -17.49
CA ASN A 72 -3.72 5.49 -18.17
C ASN A 72 -4.84 5.97 -17.22
N ASN A 73 -4.59 7.07 -16.53
CA ASN A 73 -5.50 7.65 -15.55
C ASN A 73 -5.95 6.67 -14.43
N SER A 74 -5.07 5.73 -14.07
CA SER A 74 -5.30 4.78 -12.98
C SER A 74 -4.10 4.72 -12.05
N ILE A 75 -4.36 4.67 -10.74
CA ILE A 75 -3.34 4.41 -9.72
C ILE A 75 -3.26 2.90 -9.52
N VAL A 76 -2.11 2.31 -9.78
CA VAL A 76 -1.86 0.88 -9.56
C VAL A 76 -0.97 0.71 -8.34
N ILE A 77 -1.43 -0.04 -7.34
CA ILE A 77 -0.71 -0.32 -6.09
C ILE A 77 -0.29 -1.80 -6.08
N VAL A 78 0.93 -2.08 -5.61
CA VAL A 78 1.56 -3.39 -5.68
C VAL A 78 2.03 -3.83 -4.29
N GLY A 79 1.26 -4.71 -3.64
CA GLY A 79 1.59 -5.23 -2.31
C GLY A 79 1.20 -4.28 -1.17
N GLY A 80 2.00 -4.29 -0.10
CA GLY A 80 1.79 -3.53 1.14
C GLY A 80 1.48 -4.42 2.34
N THR A 81 0.79 -3.87 3.33
CA THR A 81 0.36 -4.61 4.54
C THR A 81 -1.05 -4.30 4.94
N THR A 82 -1.73 -5.30 5.50
CA THR A 82 -3.08 -5.19 6.02
C THR A 82 -3.10 -5.38 7.53
N GLU A 83 -4.30 -5.34 8.10
CA GLU A 83 -4.57 -5.73 9.48
C GLU A 83 -3.90 -7.05 9.89
N LYS A 84 -3.56 -7.13 11.18
CA LYS A 84 -2.94 -8.32 11.78
C LYS A 84 -3.90 -9.50 11.70
N HIS A 85 -3.32 -10.70 11.61
CA HIS A 85 -4.08 -11.94 11.67
C HIS A 85 -4.95 -11.98 12.94
N PRO A 86 -6.26 -12.25 12.83
CA PRO A 86 -7.19 -12.09 13.95
C PRO A 86 -6.84 -12.98 15.15
N GLU A 87 -6.32 -14.19 14.92
CA GLU A 87 -5.91 -15.12 15.97
C GLU A 87 -4.45 -14.91 16.42
N THR A 88 -3.49 -15.15 15.51
CA THR A 88 -2.04 -15.12 15.85
C THR A 88 -1.49 -13.73 16.12
N LYS A 89 -2.24 -12.66 15.80
CA LYS A 89 -1.84 -11.25 15.88
C LYS A 89 -0.57 -10.91 15.08
N LYS A 90 -0.12 -11.81 14.20
CA LYS A 90 1.01 -11.58 13.30
C LYS A 90 0.64 -10.54 12.24
N MET A 91 1.62 -9.73 11.84
CA MET A 91 1.49 -8.84 10.69
C MET A 91 1.23 -9.67 9.42
N VAL A 92 0.36 -9.17 8.55
CA VAL A 92 0.01 -9.81 7.28
C VAL A 92 0.38 -8.89 6.13
N LEU A 93 1.18 -9.41 5.20
CA LEU A 93 1.55 -8.70 3.98
C LEU A 93 0.48 -8.89 2.89
N ASN A 94 0.38 -7.95 1.96
CA ASN A 94 -0.47 -8.04 0.79
C ASN A 94 0.35 -8.53 -0.42
N GLY A 95 -0.32 -9.25 -1.32
CA GLY A 95 0.27 -9.72 -2.59
C GLY A 95 -0.55 -9.28 -3.79
N GLU A 96 -1.70 -8.65 -3.58
CA GLU A 96 -2.58 -8.17 -4.63
C GLU A 96 -1.95 -6.97 -5.37
N VAL A 97 -2.20 -6.92 -6.68
CA VAL A 97 -2.03 -5.73 -7.50
C VAL A 97 -3.41 -5.15 -7.72
N VAL A 98 -3.64 -3.94 -7.21
CA VAL A 98 -4.94 -3.27 -7.25
C VAL A 98 -4.87 -2.02 -8.11
N GLN A 99 -5.94 -1.75 -8.84
CA GLN A 99 -6.12 -0.57 -9.67
C GLN A 99 -7.22 0.30 -9.07
N PHE A 100 -6.98 1.60 -8.97
CA PHE A 100 -7.99 2.62 -8.78
C PHE A 100 -8.13 3.44 -10.06
N ASN A 101 -9.24 3.27 -10.77
CA ASN A 101 -9.50 3.99 -12.02
C ASN A 101 -10.03 5.39 -11.68
N LEU A 102 -9.30 6.44 -12.07
CA LEU A 102 -9.66 7.82 -11.72
C LEU A 102 -10.81 8.39 -12.56
N ASN A 103 -11.18 7.73 -13.67
CA ASN A 103 -12.38 8.11 -14.43
C ASN A 103 -13.66 7.65 -13.72
N THR A 104 -13.64 6.42 -13.19
CA THR A 104 -14.85 5.78 -12.61
C THR A 104 -14.87 5.80 -11.08
N LEU A 105 -13.73 6.13 -10.45
CA LEU A 105 -13.48 6.05 -9.01
C LEU A 105 -13.74 4.65 -8.43
N LYS A 106 -13.47 3.61 -9.21
CA LYS A 106 -13.65 2.21 -8.81
C LYS A 106 -12.34 1.49 -8.60
N TRP A 107 -12.35 0.57 -7.65
CA TRP A 107 -11.27 -0.34 -7.37
C TRP A 107 -11.45 -1.68 -8.08
N SER A 108 -10.35 -2.27 -8.53
CA SER A 108 -10.30 -3.63 -9.05
C SER A 108 -9.01 -4.33 -8.63
N VAL A 109 -9.08 -5.64 -8.40
CA VAL A 109 -7.87 -6.48 -8.29
C VAL A 109 -7.51 -6.93 -9.70
N ILE A 110 -6.33 -6.54 -10.18
CA ILE A 110 -5.88 -6.79 -11.55
C ILE A 110 -4.75 -7.82 -11.64
N GLY A 111 -4.27 -8.31 -10.50
CA GLY A 111 -3.24 -9.34 -10.46
C GLY A 111 -2.82 -9.70 -9.05
N LYS A 112 -1.86 -10.64 -8.97
CA LYS A 112 -1.19 -11.03 -7.73
C LYS A 112 0.30 -11.20 -7.99
N LEU A 113 1.09 -10.79 -7.01
CA LEU A 113 2.53 -10.98 -6.97
C LEU A 113 2.89 -12.44 -6.70
N PRO A 114 4.12 -12.87 -7.07
CA PRO A 114 4.62 -14.22 -6.77
C PRO A 114 4.70 -14.53 -5.26
N TYR A 115 4.73 -13.49 -4.43
CA TYR A 115 4.75 -13.57 -2.97
C TYR A 115 4.21 -12.27 -2.37
N ARG A 116 3.85 -12.29 -1.10
CA ARG A 116 3.37 -11.09 -0.38
C ARG A 116 4.57 -10.26 0.07
N VAL A 117 4.50 -8.95 -0.10
CA VAL A 117 5.63 -8.04 0.14
C VAL A 117 5.12 -6.64 0.47
N LYS A 118 5.82 -5.94 1.37
CA LYS A 118 5.59 -4.53 1.68
C LYS A 118 6.78 -3.66 1.32
N THR A 119 6.58 -2.34 1.28
CA THR A 119 7.61 -1.33 0.97
C THR A 119 8.37 -1.64 -0.33
N THR A 120 7.64 -2.08 -1.36
CA THR A 120 8.18 -2.27 -2.71
C THR A 120 8.45 -0.92 -3.37
N LEU A 121 9.32 -0.93 -4.37
CA LEU A 121 9.49 0.14 -5.33
C LEU A 121 8.84 -0.31 -6.64
N VAL A 122 7.94 0.50 -7.20
CA VAL A 122 7.20 0.16 -8.41
C VAL A 122 7.55 1.13 -9.52
N GLY A 123 7.74 0.60 -10.72
CA GLY A 123 8.02 1.38 -11.92
C GLY A 123 7.18 0.88 -13.09
N PHE A 124 6.92 1.77 -14.05
CA PHE A 124 6.26 1.40 -15.29
C PHE A 124 7.02 1.94 -16.49
N TRP A 125 7.30 1.07 -17.46
CA TRP A 125 7.97 1.47 -18.69
C TRP A 125 7.54 0.59 -19.86
N ASN A 126 7.12 1.20 -20.97
CA ASN A 126 6.77 0.52 -22.22
C ASN A 126 5.82 -0.69 -22.05
N GLY A 127 4.73 -0.48 -21.30
CA GLY A 127 3.72 -1.51 -21.04
C GLY A 127 4.10 -2.55 -19.98
N TRP A 128 5.28 -2.44 -19.37
CA TRP A 128 5.74 -3.34 -18.32
C TRP A 128 5.61 -2.67 -16.95
N LEU A 129 4.94 -3.36 -16.03
CA LEU A 129 4.97 -3.07 -14.61
C LEU A 129 6.17 -3.79 -13.99
N TYR A 130 6.99 -3.06 -13.27
CA TYR A 130 8.13 -3.55 -12.51
C TYR A 130 7.84 -3.40 -11.02
N PHE A 131 8.24 -4.37 -10.22
CA PHE A 131 8.44 -4.15 -8.80
C PHE A 131 9.77 -4.73 -8.37
N THR A 132 10.40 -4.09 -7.39
CA THR A 132 11.64 -4.54 -6.79
C THR A 132 11.69 -4.17 -5.31
N SER A 133 12.69 -4.71 -4.61
CA SER A 133 12.92 -4.50 -3.18
C SER A 133 11.75 -4.97 -2.31
N GLY A 134 11.78 -4.59 -1.03
CA GLY A 134 10.70 -4.78 -0.08
C GLY A 134 10.89 -5.95 0.87
N GLN A 135 10.14 -5.95 1.96
CA GLN A 135 10.17 -7.02 2.95
C GLN A 135 9.15 -8.10 2.58
N ARG A 136 9.64 -9.26 2.14
CA ARG A 136 8.82 -10.43 1.78
C ARG A 136 8.30 -11.14 3.02
N ASP A 137 7.18 -11.86 2.91
CA ASP A 137 6.68 -12.76 3.94
C ASP A 137 7.56 -14.02 4.13
N LYS A 138 7.21 -14.88 5.09
CA LYS A 138 7.91 -16.14 5.33
C LYS A 138 7.50 -17.26 4.37
N GLY A 139 6.32 -17.14 3.75
CA GLY A 139 5.79 -18.08 2.77
C GLY A 139 4.27 -18.12 2.84
N PRO A 140 3.61 -18.95 2.01
CA PRO A 140 2.15 -19.03 1.94
C PRO A 140 1.47 -19.24 3.31
N ASP A 141 2.04 -20.10 4.15
CA ASP A 141 1.48 -20.50 5.45
C ASP A 141 1.84 -19.55 6.61
N ASP A 142 2.82 -18.66 6.43
CA ASP A 142 3.19 -17.66 7.43
C ASP A 142 3.29 -16.27 6.79
N PRO A 143 2.25 -15.43 6.96
CA PRO A 143 2.19 -14.12 6.35
C PRO A 143 3.12 -13.09 7.03
N SER A 144 3.85 -13.49 8.08
CA SER A 144 4.73 -12.57 8.79
C SER A 144 5.95 -12.16 7.96
N PRO A 145 6.46 -10.92 8.16
CA PRO A 145 7.63 -10.45 7.42
C PRO A 145 8.90 -11.28 7.67
N LYS A 146 9.75 -11.38 6.66
CA LYS A 146 11.04 -12.06 6.63
C LYS A 146 12.14 -11.06 6.25
N LYS A 147 13.07 -11.45 5.37
CA LYS A 147 14.20 -10.66 4.90
C LYS A 147 13.72 -9.68 3.83
N VAL A 148 14.37 -8.51 3.80
CA VAL A 148 14.29 -7.63 2.64
C VAL A 148 14.97 -8.32 1.47
N VAL A 149 14.29 -8.34 0.32
CA VAL A 149 14.80 -8.92 -0.92
C VAL A 149 15.19 -7.80 -1.87
N GLY A 150 16.09 -8.07 -2.82
CA GLY A 150 16.52 -7.11 -3.85
C GLY A 150 16.13 -7.52 -5.27
N ASP A 151 15.39 -8.63 -5.42
CA ASP A 151 15.00 -9.15 -6.73
C ASP A 151 14.08 -8.17 -7.45
N MET A 152 14.14 -8.17 -8.79
CA MET A 152 13.22 -7.41 -9.65
C MET A 152 12.35 -8.38 -10.44
N TRP A 153 11.05 -8.10 -10.43
CA TRP A 153 10.06 -8.83 -11.20
C TRP A 153 9.35 -7.87 -12.14
N ARG A 154 8.88 -8.37 -13.28
CA ARG A 154 8.06 -7.59 -14.20
C ARG A 154 7.00 -8.42 -14.89
N THR A 155 5.91 -7.76 -15.27
CA THR A 155 4.84 -8.35 -16.08
C THR A 155 4.26 -7.30 -17.04
N LYS A 156 3.60 -7.74 -18.11
CA LYS A 156 2.81 -6.84 -18.94
C LYS A 156 1.58 -6.39 -18.16
N LEU A 157 1.42 -5.08 -18.00
CA LEU A 157 0.30 -4.52 -17.25
C LEU A 157 -0.97 -4.57 -18.11
N LYS A 158 -2.01 -5.20 -17.56
CA LYS A 158 -3.36 -5.16 -18.11
C LYS A 158 -4.24 -4.46 -17.09
N LEU A 159 -4.91 -3.39 -17.51
CA LEU A 159 -5.85 -2.63 -16.69
C LEU A 159 -7.27 -3.04 -17.06
N ASN A 160 -8.18 -2.93 -16.10
CA ASN A 160 -9.61 -3.00 -16.38
C ASN A 160 -10.10 -1.62 -16.84
N GLU A 161 -11.09 -1.63 -17.73
CA GLU A 161 -11.79 -0.43 -18.22
C GLU A 161 -12.62 0.24 -17.12
#